data_AF-A0A3N5JGP4-F1
#
_entry.id   AF-A0A3N5JGP4-F1
#
_cell.length_a   1.000
_cell.length_b   1.000
_cell.length_c   1.000
_cell.angle_alpha   90.00
_cell.angle_beta   90.00
_cell.angle_gamma   90.00
#
_symmetry.space_group_name_H-M   'P 1'
#
loop_
_entity.id
_entity.type
_entity.pdbx_description
1 polymer ?
#
loop_
_entity_poly.entity_id
_entity_poly.type
_entity_poly.pdbx_seq_one_letter_code
_entity_poly.pdbx_strand_id
1 'polypeptide(L)'
;FYLLARLRRMLSRAARRLRTQNLRAARLVIEIRYSDQREDVAQHCFTAMNTEIELLPVLRSVFDAALRRRVRVRRLTLRLCDLRGMVRQLSLFDAHSNIRVNAVTAAMDKICDRFGEGAIRFGYVA
;
A
#
# COMPACT_ATOMS: atom_id res chain seq x y z
N PHE A 1 -16.62 -0.62 4.17
CA PHE A 1 -16.18 -1.76 3.32
C PHE A 1 -15.75 -1.34 1.91
N TYR A 2 -16.58 -0.67 1.09
CA TYR A 2 -16.22 -0.33 -0.30
C TYR A 2 -15.00 0.61 -0.45
N LEU A 3 -14.89 1.65 0.38
CA LEU A 3 -13.77 2.61 0.34
C LEU A 3 -12.42 1.94 0.63
N LEU A 4 -12.36 1.09 1.66
CA LEU A 4 -11.16 0.34 2.01
C LEU A 4 -10.74 -0.61 0.86
N ALA A 5 -11.70 -1.27 0.19
CA ALA A 5 -11.39 -2.09 -0.98
C ALA A 5 -10.86 -1.25 -2.17
N ARG A 6 -11.31 0.00 -2.32
CA ARG A 6 -10.75 0.93 -3.32
C ARG A 6 -9.32 1.34 -2.94
N LEU A 7 -9.07 1.67 -1.68
CA LEU A 7 -7.73 1.99 -1.19
C LEU A 7 -6.74 0.83 -1.33
N ARG A 8 -7.17 -0.40 -1.01
CA ARG A 8 -6.33 -1.59 -1.19
C ARG A 8 -5.87 -1.75 -2.64
N ARG A 9 -6.76 -1.48 -3.61
CA ARG A 9 -6.39 -1.48 -5.04
C ARG A 9 -5.39 -0.38 -5.39
N MET A 10 -5.58 0.82 -4.85
CA MET A 10 -4.64 1.93 -5.04
C MET A 10 -3.27 1.60 -4.43
N LEU A 11 -3.26 0.99 -3.24
CA LEU A 11 -2.06 0.55 -2.56
C LEU A 11 -1.32 -0.53 -3.36
N SER A 12 -2.00 -1.56 -3.87
CA SER A 12 -1.35 -2.59 -4.69
C SER A 12 -0.67 -2.00 -5.93
N ARG A 13 -1.35 -1.09 -6.63
CA ARG A 13 -0.76 -0.39 -7.79
C ARG A 13 0.45 0.47 -7.38
N ALA A 14 0.33 1.20 -6.28
CA ALA A 14 1.43 2.03 -5.77
C ALA A 14 2.63 1.19 -5.30
N ALA A 15 2.39 0.08 -4.60
CA ALA A 15 3.41 -0.85 -4.13
C ALA A 15 4.14 -1.53 -5.30
N ARG A 16 3.41 -1.99 -6.32
CA ARG A 16 4.01 -2.50 -7.56
C ARG A 16 4.89 -1.44 -8.23
N ARG A 17 4.42 -0.19 -8.31
CA ARG A 17 5.23 0.93 -8.85
C ARG A 17 6.50 1.20 -8.04
N LEU A 18 6.44 1.09 -6.71
CA LEU A 18 7.65 1.17 -5.88
C LEU A 18 8.63 0.06 -6.24
N ARG A 19 8.15 -1.19 -6.36
CA ARG A 19 9.00 -2.34 -6.70
C ARG A 19 9.61 -2.23 -8.09
N THR A 20 8.85 -1.84 -9.12
CA THR A 20 9.37 -1.66 -10.48
C THR A 20 10.41 -0.55 -10.56
N GLN A 21 10.34 0.44 -9.66
CA GLN A 21 11.32 1.53 -9.56
C GLN A 21 12.45 1.27 -8.55
N ASN A 22 12.52 0.08 -7.94
CA ASN A 22 13.47 -0.25 -6.85
C ASN A 22 13.43 0.76 -5.68
N LEU A 23 12.23 1.24 -5.34
CA LEU A 23 11.97 2.16 -4.24
C LEU A 23 11.25 1.48 -3.07
N ARG A 24 11.35 2.09 -1.91
CA ARG A 24 10.58 1.79 -0.68
C ARG A 24 10.01 3.09 -0.12
N ALA A 25 8.82 3.05 0.45
CA ALA A 25 8.21 4.21 1.10
C ALA A 25 8.28 4.06 2.62
N ALA A 26 8.44 5.16 3.34
CA ALA A 26 8.47 5.18 4.80
C ALA A 26 7.29 5.94 5.42
N ARG A 27 6.34 6.40 4.60
CA ARG A 27 5.14 7.09 5.05
C ARG A 27 3.96 6.85 4.13
N LEU A 28 2.78 6.67 4.70
CA LEU A 28 1.51 6.53 3.99
C LEU A 28 0.57 7.65 4.45
N VAL A 29 -0.02 8.35 3.50
CA VAL A 29 -0.99 9.42 3.73
C VAL A 29 -2.30 9.06 3.04
N ILE A 30 -3.41 9.22 3.76
CA ILE A 30 -4.76 9.16 3.20
C ILE A 30 -5.40 10.52 3.37
N GLU A 31 -5.99 11.02 2.28
CA GLU A 31 -6.80 12.23 2.27
C GLU A 31 -8.19 11.88 1.74
N ILE A 32 -9.21 12.32 2.47
CA ILE A 32 -10.62 12.10 2.16
C ILE A 32 -11.28 13.45 1.98
N ARG A 33 -11.70 13.78 0.76
CA ARG A 33 -12.51 14.98 0.46
C ARG A 33 -13.99 14.60 0.44
N TYR A 34 -14.79 15.34 1.17
CA TYR A 34 -16.23 15.10 1.31
C TYR A 34 -17.06 16.00 0.38
N SER A 35 -18.37 15.75 0.32
CA SER A 35 -19.32 16.54 -0.47
C SER A 35 -19.49 17.97 0.03
N ASP A 36 -19.27 18.21 1.32
CA ASP A 36 -19.31 19.51 1.98
C ASP A 36 -17.99 20.29 1.84
N GLN A 37 -17.12 19.88 0.90
CA GLN A 37 -15.81 20.49 0.60
C GLN A 37 -14.77 20.41 1.73
N ARG A 38 -15.09 19.78 2.85
CA ARG A 38 -14.13 19.51 3.92
C ARG A 38 -13.23 18.33 3.56
N GLU A 39 -12.07 18.30 4.20
CA GLU A 39 -11.06 17.25 4.02
C GLU A 39 -10.59 16.72 5.37
N ASP A 40 -10.47 15.39 5.47
CA ASP A 40 -9.74 14.74 6.56
C ASP A 40 -8.45 14.14 6.00
N VAL A 41 -7.34 14.35 6.70
CA VAL A 41 -6.03 13.79 6.37
C VAL A 41 -5.51 13.01 7.56
N ALA A 42 -5.05 11.78 7.32
CA ALA A 42 -4.28 11.02 8.28
C ALA A 42 -3.02 10.46 7.62
N GLN A 43 -1.98 10.26 8.43
CA GLN A 43 -0.71 9.71 7.98
C GLN A 43 -0.07 8.85 9.04
N HIS A 44 0.79 7.93 8.61
CA HIS A 44 1.62 7.12 9.50
C HIS A 44 3.01 6.92 8.89
N CYS A 45 4.04 7.09 9.71
CA CYS A 45 5.43 6.82 9.37
C CYS A 45 5.81 5.41 9.83
N PHE A 46 6.63 4.71 9.05
CA PHE A 46 7.02 3.33 9.29
C PHE A 46 8.40 3.02 8.68
N THR A 47 8.99 1.89 9.06
CA THR A 47 10.22 1.39 8.43
C THR A 47 10.03 1.23 6.93
N ALA A 48 10.99 1.68 6.10
CA ALA A 48 10.77 1.73 4.65
C ALA A 48 10.42 0.36 4.05
N MET A 49 9.22 0.25 3.46
CA MET A 49 8.61 -1.00 2.95
C MET A 49 8.10 -0.80 1.51
N ASN A 50 7.93 -1.90 0.77
CA ASN A 50 7.42 -1.87 -0.62
C ASN A 50 6.49 -3.04 -0.98
N THR A 51 6.17 -3.92 -0.04
CA THR A 51 5.26 -5.04 -0.28
C THR A 51 3.85 -4.69 0.19
N GLU A 52 2.82 -5.21 -0.50
CA GLU A 52 1.44 -4.99 -0.07
C GLU A 52 1.17 -5.61 1.31
N ILE A 53 1.74 -6.77 1.60
CA ILE A 53 1.52 -7.51 2.85
C ILE A 53 1.90 -6.65 4.06
N GLU A 54 3.04 -5.97 3.97
CA GLU A 54 3.54 -5.06 4.99
C GLU A 54 2.74 -3.75 5.09
N LEU A 55 2.29 -3.22 3.95
CA LEU A 55 1.61 -1.92 3.90
C LEU A 55 0.11 -2.00 4.22
N LEU A 56 -0.53 -3.17 4.10
CA LEU A 56 -1.96 -3.36 4.34
C LEU A 56 -2.39 -3.05 5.79
N PRO A 57 -1.68 -3.49 6.85
CA PRO A 57 -1.99 -3.11 8.22
C PRO A 57 -1.91 -1.58 8.44
N VAL A 58 -0.87 -0.94 7.88
CA VAL A 58 -0.70 0.52 7.97
C VAL A 58 -1.82 1.26 7.23
N LEU A 59 -2.22 0.76 6.06
CA LEU A 59 -3.34 1.33 5.33
C LEU A 59 -4.62 1.31 6.17
N ARG A 60 -4.87 0.21 6.88
CA ARG A 60 -6.07 0.07 7.71
C ARG A 60 -6.05 1.06 8.87
N SER A 61 -4.94 1.17 9.60
CA SER A 61 -4.83 2.09 10.73
C SER A 61 -4.98 3.55 10.30
N VAL A 62 -4.35 3.95 9.19
CA VAL A 62 -4.48 5.32 8.65
C VAL A 62 -5.90 5.58 8.14
N PHE A 63 -6.55 4.60 7.52
CA PHE A 63 -7.91 4.75 7.04
C PHE A 63 -8.91 4.95 8.18
N ASP A 64 -8.79 4.14 9.23
CA ASP A 64 -9.65 4.25 10.41
C ASP A 64 -9.41 5.60 11.14
N ALA A 65 -8.18 6.12 11.11
CA ALA A 65 -7.86 7.45 11.64
C ALA A 65 -8.38 8.62 10.76
N ALA A 66 -8.44 8.45 9.44
CA ALA A 66 -8.91 9.46 8.49
C ALA A 66 -10.44 9.53 8.39
N LEU A 67 -11.12 8.37 8.38
CA LEU A 67 -12.57 8.33 8.18
C LEU A 67 -13.33 8.60 9.48
N ARG A 68 -13.40 9.88 9.89
CA ARG A 68 -14.08 10.29 11.13
C ARG A 68 -15.54 10.69 10.92
N ARG A 69 -15.94 10.97 9.68
CA ARG A 69 -17.22 11.62 9.36
C ARG A 69 -18.11 10.72 8.51
N ARG A 70 -19.42 10.68 8.81
CA ARG A 70 -20.44 9.97 8.02
C ARG A 70 -21.01 10.83 6.88
N VAL A 71 -20.14 11.54 6.17
CA VAL A 71 -20.50 12.39 5.03
C VAL A 71 -20.10 11.70 3.72
N ARG A 72 -20.83 11.94 2.63
CA ARG A 72 -20.50 11.37 1.32
C ARG A 72 -19.07 11.75 0.89
N VAL A 73 -18.26 10.75 0.58
CA VAL A 73 -16.90 10.92 0.05
C VAL A 73 -16.96 11.28 -1.44
N ARG A 74 -16.27 12.35 -1.83
CA ARG A 74 -16.09 12.80 -3.23
C ARG A 74 -14.75 12.42 -3.81
N ARG A 75 -13.67 12.44 -3.02
CA ARG A 75 -12.32 12.07 -3.45
C ARG A 75 -11.61 11.31 -2.37
N LEU A 76 -10.83 10.31 -2.79
CA LEU A 76 -10.02 9.50 -1.92
C LEU A 76 -8.61 9.43 -2.52
N THR A 77 -7.64 9.95 -1.79
CA THR A 77 -6.24 10.01 -2.24
C THR A 77 -5.39 9.15 -1.31
N LEU A 78 -4.50 8.35 -1.90
CA LEU A 78 -3.47 7.59 -1.18
C LEU A 78 -2.12 8.05 -1.70
N ARG A 79 -1.21 8.41 -0.80
CA ARG A 79 0.17 8.80 -1.13
C ARG A 79 1.15 7.95 -0.35
N LEU A 80 2.17 7.45 -1.06
CA LEU A 80 3.36 6.86 -0.46
C LEU A 80 4.48 7.90 -0.55
N CYS A 81 5.03 8.26 0.59
CA CYS A 81 6.00 9.35 0.76
C CYS A 81 7.31 8.81 1.35
N ASP A 82 8.30 9.70 1.46
CA ASP A 82 9.65 9.38 1.98
C ASP A 82 10.28 8.22 1.23
N LEU A 83 10.35 8.37 -0.10
CA LEU A 83 10.85 7.32 -0.99
C LEU A 83 12.36 7.16 -0.82
N ARG A 84 12.78 5.92 -0.55
CA ARG A 84 14.19 5.53 -0.39
C ARG A 84 14.53 4.47 -1.43
N GLY A 85 15.76 4.51 -1.93
CA GLY A 85 16.29 3.44 -2.77
C GLY A 85 16.33 2.11 -2.01
N MET A 86 16.10 1.01 -2.72
CA MET A 86 16.22 -0.32 -2.13
C MET A 86 17.69 -0.63 -1.84
N VAL A 87 18.09 -0.53 -0.57
CA VAL A 87 19.37 -1.06 -0.09
C VAL A 87 19.21 -2.58 -0.04
N ARG A 88 19.84 -3.31 -0.98
CA ARG A 88 19.98 -4.77 -0.84
C ARG A 88 21.03 -5.01 0.23
N GLN A 89 20.60 -5.12 1.48
CA GLN A 89 21.44 -5.73 2.49
C GLN A 89 21.55 -7.22 2.15
N LEU A 90 22.73 -7.62 1.65
CA LEU A 90 23.13 -9.02 1.48
C LEU A 90 23.40 -9.62 2.86
N SER A 91 22.43 -9.55 3.77
CA SER A 91 22.55 -10.25 5.03
C SER A 91 22.60 -11.73 4.73
N LEU A 92 23.74 -12.34 5.00
CA LEU A 92 23.98 -13.77 4.84
C LEU A 92 23.01 -14.61 5.71
N PHE A 93 22.32 -13.99 6.67
CA PHE A 93 21.49 -14.66 7.66
C PHE A 93 20.02 -14.19 7.73
N ASP A 94 19.68 -12.98 7.24
CA ASP A 94 18.27 -12.49 7.24
C ASP A 94 17.42 -12.99 6.07
N ALA A 95 17.99 -13.79 5.17
CA ALA A 95 17.31 -14.24 3.96
C ALA A 95 15.99 -14.98 4.28
N HIS A 96 15.93 -15.74 5.38
CA HIS A 96 14.83 -16.67 5.62
C HIS A 96 13.47 -16.02 5.95
N SER A 97 13.44 -14.86 6.61
CA SER A 97 12.17 -14.27 7.07
C SER A 97 11.34 -13.66 5.95
N ASN A 98 12.00 -13.15 4.90
CA ASN A 98 11.35 -12.42 3.81
C ASN A 98 11.32 -13.16 2.46
N ILE A 99 12.02 -14.30 2.31
CA ILE A 99 12.01 -15.07 1.05
C ILE A 99 10.59 -15.41 0.61
N ARG A 100 9.73 -15.88 1.52
CA ARG A 100 8.37 -16.31 1.17
C ARG A 100 7.50 -15.13 0.73
N VAL A 101 7.54 -14.01 1.45
CA VAL A 101 6.80 -12.78 1.11
C VAL A 101 7.26 -12.24 -0.24
N ASN A 102 8.57 -12.20 -0.47
CA ASN A 102 9.15 -11.74 -1.73
C ASN A 102 8.80 -12.67 -2.90
N ALA A 103 8.86 -13.99 -2.70
CA ALA A 103 8.52 -14.97 -3.73
C ALA A 103 7.04 -14.89 -4.12
N VAL A 104 6.14 -14.77 -3.14
CA VAL A 104 4.70 -14.57 -3.39
C VAL A 104 4.47 -13.25 -4.12
N THR A 105 5.07 -12.16 -3.65
CA THR A 105 4.92 -10.84 -4.29
C THR A 105 5.43 -10.86 -5.73
N ALA A 106 6.58 -11.49 -6.00
CA ALA A 106 7.13 -11.62 -7.35
C ALA A 106 6.25 -12.49 -8.26
N ALA A 107 5.67 -13.58 -7.74
CA ALA A 107 4.74 -14.40 -8.51
C ALA A 107 3.47 -13.62 -8.88
N MET A 108 2.96 -12.81 -7.95
CA MET A 108 1.81 -11.93 -8.17
C MET A 108 2.10 -10.87 -9.23
N ASP A 109 3.29 -10.26 -9.17
CA ASP A 109 3.73 -9.26 -10.15
C ASP A 109 3.81 -9.88 -11.55
N LYS A 110 4.38 -11.09 -11.71
CA LYS A 110 4.42 -11.82 -13.00
C LYS A 110 3.04 -12.06 -13.60
N ILE A 111 2.05 -12.40 -12.77
CA ILE A 111 0.66 -12.58 -13.22
C ILE A 111 0.09 -11.23 -13.69
N CYS A 112 0.32 -10.16 -12.95
CA CYS A 112 -0.10 -8.81 -13.33
C CYS A 112 0.61 -8.29 -14.59
N ASP A 113 1.87 -8.67 -14.82
CA ASP A 113 2.63 -8.33 -16.03
C ASP A 113 1.98 -8.98 -17.27
N ARG A 114 1.54 -10.25 -17.13
CA ARG A 114 0.97 -11.02 -18.25
C ARG A 114 -0.49 -10.69 -18.53
N PHE A 115 -1.29 -10.44 -17.49
CA PHE A 115 -2.75 -10.35 -17.60
C PHE A 115 -3.33 -8.98 -17.19
N GLY A 116 -2.47 -8.02 -16.86
CA GLY A 116 -2.85 -6.64 -16.54
C GLY A 116 -3.16 -6.36 -15.07
N GLU A 117 -3.32 -5.07 -14.74
CA GLU A 117 -3.54 -4.54 -13.40
C GLU A 117 -4.96 -4.86 -12.85
N GLY A 118 -5.16 -6.09 -12.43
CA GLY A 118 -6.42 -6.57 -11.86
C GLY A 118 -6.63 -8.08 -11.96
N ALA A 119 -5.76 -8.79 -12.68
CA ALA A 119 -5.85 -10.23 -12.87
C ALA A 119 -5.78 -11.02 -11.55
N ILE A 120 -4.99 -10.53 -10.58
CA ILE A 120 -4.90 -11.12 -9.25
C ILE A 120 -4.91 -10.04 -8.17
N ARG A 121 -5.43 -10.39 -6.99
CA ARG A 121 -5.59 -9.48 -5.86
C ARG A 121 -5.20 -10.17 -4.57
N PHE A 122 -4.54 -9.44 -3.67
CA PHE A 122 -4.31 -9.94 -2.32
C PHE A 122 -5.63 -10.07 -1.58
N GLY A 123 -6.00 -11.31 -1.26
CA GLY A 123 -7.00 -11.60 -0.24
C GLY A 123 -6.49 -11.11 1.10
N TYR A 124 -7.38 -10.51 1.89
CA TYR A 124 -7.07 -10.19 3.29
C TYR A 124 -8.30 -10.64 4.06
N VAL A 125 -8.10 -11.63 4.91
CA VAL A 125 -9.08 -12.07 5.88
C VAL A 125 -8.84 -11.19 7.10
N ALA A 126 -9.88 -10.46 7.49
CA ALA A 126 -9.85 -9.59 8.67
C ALA A 126 -10.06 -10.42 9.93
#